data_AF-A0A0F5FUL9-F1
#
_entry.id   AF-A0A0F5FUL9-F1
#
_cell.length_a   1.000
_cell.length_b   1.000
_cell.length_c   1.000
_cell.angle_alpha   90.00
_cell.angle_beta   90.00
_cell.angle_gamma   90.00
#
_symmetry.space_group_name_H-M   'P 1'
#
loop_
_entity.id
_entity.type
_entity.pdbx_description
1 polymer ?
#
loop_
_entity_poly.entity_id
_entity_poly.type
_entity_poly.pdbx_seq_one_letter_code
_entity_poly.pdbx_strand_id
1 'polypeptide(L)' 'MQEDQMQVLVLISKANGSEQRPTLLVLRNESDAAIPKHLKTVEWIYFATVAIDDKLLGAPPEAVAADLERQGYALVSPTH' A
#
# COMPACT_ATOMS: atom_id res chain seq x y z
N MET A 1 23.65 -1.26 -11.85
CA MET A 1 22.66 -0.25 -12.27
C MET A 1 21.79 -0.06 -11.05
N GLN A 2 21.83 1.11 -10.40
CA GLN A 2 20.90 1.38 -9.29
C GLN A 2 19.53 1.49 -9.95
N GLU A 3 18.75 0.41 -9.88
CA GLU A 3 17.34 0.45 -10.22
C GLU A 3 16.72 1.58 -9.42
N ASP A 4 16.08 2.51 -10.11
CA ASP A 4 15.27 3.57 -9.51
C ASP A 4 14.13 2.87 -8.76
N GLN A 5 14.41 2.48 -7.53
CA GLN A 5 13.51 1.68 -6.71
C GLN A 5 12.40 2.61 -6.26
N MET A 6 11.31 2.60 -7.05
CA MET A 6 10.06 3.27 -6.73
C MET A 6 9.70 3.00 -5.27
N GLN A 7 9.76 4.04 -4.45
CA GLN A 7 9.38 3.96 -3.04
C GLN A 7 7.87 4.12 -2.91
N VAL A 8 7.30 3.29 -2.06
CA VAL A 8 5.88 3.28 -1.76
C VAL A 8 5.65 3.49 -0.27
N LEU A 9 4.64 4.29 0.02
CA LEU A 9 4.11 4.50 1.35
C LEU A 9 3.09 3.42 1.66
N VAL A 10 3.32 2.65 2.71
CA VAL A 10 2.45 1.56 3.14
C VAL A 10 1.71 1.98 4.41
N LEU A 11 0.40 1.91 4.34
CA LEU A 11 -0.52 2.15 5.44
C LEU A 11 -1.24 0.85 5.77
N ILE A 12 -1.54 0.60 7.04
CA ILE A 12 -2.30 -0.56 7.48
C ILE A 12 -3.68 -0.12 7.98
N SER A 13 -4.72 -0.84 7.59
CA SER A 13 -6.08 -0.60 8.10
C SER A 13 -6.13 -0.95 9.59
N LYS A 14 -6.60 -0.04 10.43
CA LYS A 14 -6.93 -0.36 11.82
C LYS A 14 -8.13 -1.30 11.84
N ALA A 15 -7.92 -2.53 12.32
CA ALA A 15 -8.98 -3.53 12.37
C ALA A 15 -10.15 -3.04 13.25
N ASN A 16 -11.36 -2.98 12.68
CA ASN A 16 -12.60 -2.69 13.41
C ASN A 16 -13.20 -3.96 14.00
N GLY A 17 -12.40 -4.73 14.75
CA GLY A 17 -12.80 -5.99 15.37
C GLY A 17 -11.89 -7.17 15.02
N SER A 18 -12.03 -8.25 15.79
CA SER A 18 -11.10 -9.40 15.82
C SER A 18 -11.12 -10.30 14.57
N GLU A 19 -12.03 -10.08 13.62
CA GLU A 19 -12.26 -11.00 12.49
C GLU A 19 -11.82 -10.43 11.12
N GLN A 20 -11.43 -9.16 11.03
CA GLN A 20 -11.00 -8.58 9.75
C GLN A 20 -9.48 -8.68 9.60
N ARG A 21 -9.03 -9.36 8.54
CA ARG A 21 -7.61 -9.37 8.16
C ARG A 21 -7.17 -7.92 7.88
N PRO A 22 -6.02 -7.49 8.42
CA PRO A 22 -5.51 -6.16 8.12
C PRO A 22 -5.26 -6.04 6.62
N THR A 23 -5.69 -4.94 6.03
CA THR A 23 -5.39 -4.61 4.63
C THR A 23 -4.27 -3.58 4.61
N LEU A 24 -3.32 -3.75 3.71
CA LEU A 24 -2.27 -2.78 3.45
C LEU A 24 -2.69 -1.91 2.25
N LEU A 25 -2.73 -0.59 2.48
CA LEU A 25 -2.89 0.42 1.45
C LEU A 25 -1.52 0.95 1.05
N VAL A 26 -1.17 0.71 -0.20
CA VAL A 26 0.08 1.14 -0.80
C VAL A 26 -0.20 2.37 -1.64
N LEU A 27 0.54 3.44 -1.39
CA LEU A 27 0.51 4.69 -2.13
C LEU A 27 1.90 4.95 -2.70
N ARG A 28 1.99 5.65 -3.83
CA ARG A 28 3.28 6.13 -4.30
C ARG A 28 3.82 7.16 -3.31
N ASN A 29 5.10 7.09 -2.95
CA ASN A 29 5.72 8.04 -2.01
C ASN A 29 6.02 9.40 -2.69
N GLU A 30 4.99 10.07 -3.20
CA GLU A 30 5.08 11.43 -3.77
C GLU A 30 4.32 12.43 -2.88
N SER A 31 4.58 13.72 -3.04
CA SER A 31 3.90 14.77 -2.26
C SER A 31 2.37 14.80 -2.42
N ASP A 32 1.82 14.12 -3.44
CA ASP A 32 0.38 13.96 -3.67
C ASP A 32 -0.19 12.64 -3.11
N ALA A 33 0.59 11.90 -2.31
CA ALA A 33 0.14 10.65 -1.68
C ALA A 33 -1.04 10.90 -0.72
N ALA A 34 -2.25 10.84 -1.28
CA ALA A 34 -3.49 11.07 -0.55
C ALA A 34 -4.34 9.80 -0.56
N ILE A 35 -4.88 9.44 0.61
CA ILE A 35 -5.83 8.34 0.72
C ILE A 35 -7.09 8.70 -0.08
N PRO A 36 -7.50 7.84 -1.03
CA PRO A 36 -8.71 8.06 -1.84
C PRO A 36 -9.95 8.26 -0.98
N LYS A 37 -10.88 9.13 -1.42
CA LYS A 37 -12.07 9.52 -0.63
C LYS A 37 -12.91 8.33 -0.16
N HIS A 38 -13.07 7.30 -0.99
CA HIS A 38 -13.82 6.08 -0.62
C HIS A 38 -13.11 5.24 0.45
N LEU A 39 -11.79 5.32 0.54
CA LEU A 39 -10.99 4.63 1.54
C LEU A 39 -10.82 5.44 2.85
N LYS A 40 -11.17 6.73 2.88
CA LYS A 40 -11.14 7.55 4.11
C LYS A 40 -12.15 7.11 5.18
N THR A 41 -13.07 6.21 4.84
CA THR A 41 -14.00 5.59 5.80
C THR A 41 -13.31 4.59 6.73
N VAL A 42 -12.13 4.09 6.32
CA VAL A 42 -11.25 3.22 7.11
C VAL A 42 -10.18 4.08 7.78
N GLU A 43 -9.89 3.80 9.05
CA GLU A 43 -8.76 4.42 9.74
C GLU A 43 -7.47 3.74 9.28
N TRP A 44 -6.60 4.50 8.61
CA TRP A 44 -5.31 4.04 8.12
C TRP A 44 -4.19 4.55 9.02
N ILE A 45 -3.28 3.65 9.38
CA ILE A 45 -2.13 3.96 10.20
C ILE A 45 -0.88 3.79 9.35
N TYR A 46 0.06 4.73 9.46
CA TYR A 46 1.37 4.57 8.84
C TYR A 46 2.03 3.27 9.30
N PHE A 47 2.44 2.45 8.34
CA PHE A 47 3.11 1.18 8.62
C PHE A 47 4.60 1.26 8.27
N ALA A 48 4.93 1.55 7.02
CA ALA A 48 6.32 1.66 6.55
C ALA A 48 6.42 2.42 5.22
N THR A 49 7.61 2.90 4.88
CA THR A 49 7.96 3.32 3.52
C THR A 49 9.02 2.36 3.01
N VAL A 50 8.70 1.61 1.96
CA VAL A 50 9.54 0.53 1.42
C VAL A 50 9.64 0.63 -0.09
N ALA A 51 10.53 -0.16 -0.68
CA ALA A 51 10.57 -0.33 -2.13
C ALA A 51 9.37 -1.14 -2.63
N ILE A 52 8.98 -0.95 -3.89
CA ILE A 52 7.84 -1.68 -4.49
C ILE A 52 8.06 -3.20 -4.61
N ASP A 53 9.31 -3.67 -4.63
CA ASP A 53 9.67 -5.10 -4.62
C ASP A 53 9.84 -5.66 -3.19
N ASP A 54 9.59 -4.85 -2.16
CA ASP A 54 9.75 -5.31 -0.79
C ASP A 54 8.73 -6.40 -0.44
N LYS A 55 9.22 -7.49 0.15
CA LYS A 55 8.40 -8.66 0.52
C LYS A 55 7.30 -8.33 1.52
N LEU A 56 7.42 -7.21 2.24
CA LEU A 56 6.40 -6.69 3.14
C LEU A 56 5.05 -6.48 2.45
N LEU A 57 5.03 -6.17 1.15
CA LEU A 57 3.79 -5.97 0.39
C LEU A 57 3.02 -7.28 0.18
N GLY A 58 3.68 -8.44 0.24
CA GLY A 58 3.04 -9.75 0.02
C GLY A 58 2.44 -9.90 -1.38
N ALA A 59 2.82 -9.05 -2.32
CA ALA A 59 2.29 -9.00 -3.68
C ALA A 59 3.44 -8.77 -4.67
N PRO A 60 3.33 -9.27 -5.92
CA PRO A 60 4.33 -9.03 -6.93
C PRO A 60 4.42 -7.53 -7.27
N PRO A 61 5.64 -6.98 -7.42
CA PRO A 61 5.85 -5.55 -7.67
C PRO A 61 5.11 -5.06 -8.93
N GLU A 62 5.05 -5.90 -9.96
CA GLU A 62 4.36 -5.61 -11.22
C GLU A 62 2.85 -5.38 -11.01
N ALA A 63 2.22 -6.15 -10.11
CA ALA A 63 0.80 -5.99 -9.81
C ALA A 63 0.55 -4.72 -8.99
N VAL A 64 1.42 -4.42 -8.03
CA VAL A 64 1.35 -3.18 -7.23
C VAL A 64 1.55 -1.97 -8.13
N ALA A 65 2.54 -2.01 -9.03
CA ALA A 65 2.82 -0.94 -9.98
C ALA A 65 1.63 -0.71 -10.92
N ALA A 66 1.08 -1.77 -11.50
CA ALA A 66 -0.08 -1.69 -12.38
C ALA A 66 -1.30 -1.08 -11.67
N ASP A 67 -1.53 -1.42 -10.40
CA ASP A 67 -2.66 -0.86 -9.64
C ASP A 67 -2.42 0.61 -9.26
N LEU A 68 -1.19 0.96 -8.88
CA LEU A 68 -0.77 2.34 -8.66
C LEU A 68 -0.94 3.19 -9.93
N GLU A 69 -0.60 2.68 -11.10
CA GLU A 69 -0.80 3.40 -12.38
C GLU A 69 -2.28 3.50 -12.77
N ARG A 70 -3.06 2.45 -12.48
CA ARG A 70 -4.48 2.39 -12.88
C ARG A 70 -5.38 3.28 -12.01
N GLN A 71 -5.16 3.31 -10.70
CA GLN A 71 -6.06 3.98 -9.76
C GLN A 71 -5.37 4.86 -8.71
N GLY A 72 -4.03 4.97 -8.74
CA GLY A 72 -3.26 5.82 -7.84
C GLY A 72 -2.93 5.19 -6.48
N TYR A 73 -3.39 3.98 -6.22
CA TYR A 73 -3.16 3.22 -4.99
C TYR A 73 -3.21 1.71 -5.26
N ALA A 74 -2.64 0.91 -4.36
CA ALA A 74 -2.83 -0.53 -4.35
C ALA A 74 -3.34 -1.03 -2.99
N LEU A 75 -4.23 -2.01 -3.01
CA LEU A 75 -4.70 -2.70 -1.81
C LEU A 75 -4.16 -4.12 -1.82
N VAL A 76 -3.30 -4.43 -0.86
CA VAL A 76 -2.72 -5.77 -0.72
C VAL A 76 -3.10 -6.35 0.63
N SER A 77 -3.41 -7.64 0.64
CA SER A 77 -3.60 -8.37 1.88
C SER A 77 -2.25 -8.99 2.27
N PRO A 78 -1.75 -8.77 3.49
CA PRO A 78 -0.54 -9.42 3.95
C PRO A 78 -0.77 -10.93 3.92
N THR A 79 -0.06 -11.61 3.02
CA THR A 79 0.01 -13.07 3.00
C THR A 79 1.00 -13.50 4.06
N HIS A 80 0.48 -14.32 4.98
CA HIS A 80 1.13 -14.86 6.16
C HIS A 80 2.45 -15.61 5.88
#